data_AF-A0A447JN66-F1
#
_entry.id   AF-A0A447JN66-F1
#
_cell.length_a   1.000
_cell.length_b   1.000
_cell.length_c   1.000
_cell.angle_alpha   90.00
_cell.angle_beta   90.00
_cell.angle_gamma   90.00
#
_symmetry.space_group_name_H-M   'P 1'
#
loop_
_entity.id
_entity.type
_entity.pdbx_description
1 polymer ?
#
loop_
_entity_poly.entity_id
_entity_poly.type
_entity_poly.pdbx_seq_one_letter_code
_entity_poly.pdbx_strand_id
1 'polypeptide(L)'
;MARTNAKVTVTQRGRVIYESQVPAGPFRIQDINETVSGDLHVKIEEQSGQVQEYDVSTASIPFLTRPGQVRYKLAAGATAGLGSQYGRRLFHLSRSLLGDR
;
A
#
# COMPACT_ATOMS: atom_id res chain seq x y z
N MET A 1 -5.96 2.65 16.46
CA MET A 1 -5.07 2.40 17.63
C MET A 1 -4.68 0.93 17.59
N ALA A 2 -3.44 0.59 17.93
CA ALA A 2 -3.00 -0.81 17.95
C ALA A 2 -3.36 -1.47 19.29
N ARG A 3 -3.91 -2.69 19.29
CA ARG A 3 -4.23 -3.40 20.55
C ARG A 3 -3.02 -4.16 21.08
N THR A 4 -2.13 -4.60 20.19
CA THR A 4 -0.86 -5.27 20.48
C THR A 4 0.29 -4.60 19.70
N ASN A 5 1.51 -5.10 19.85
CA ASN A 5 2.59 -4.68 18.95
C ASN A 5 2.18 -4.97 17.51
N ALA A 6 2.30 -3.97 16.65
CA ALA A 6 1.77 -4.04 15.30
C ALA A 6 2.78 -3.51 14.29
N LYS A 7 2.76 -4.10 13.10
CA LYS A 7 3.46 -3.57 11.92
C LYS A 7 2.48 -2.71 11.13
N VAL A 8 2.85 -1.47 10.90
CA VAL A 8 2.05 -0.51 10.13
C VAL A 8 2.70 -0.33 8.77
N THR A 9 1.96 -0.66 7.73
CA THR A 9 2.37 -0.54 6.33
C THR A 9 1.45 0.45 5.64
N VAL A 10 2.00 1.49 5.03
CA VAL A 10 1.24 2.47 4.23
C VAL A 10 1.59 2.27 2.77
N THR A 11 0.56 2.10 1.95
CA THR A 11 0.69 1.91 0.52
C THR A 11 -0.07 2.98 -0.24
N GLN A 12 0.50 3.38 -1.38
CA GLN A 12 -0.12 4.30 -2.31
C GLN A 12 0.01 3.73 -3.72
N ARG A 13 -1.12 3.53 -4.41
CA ARG A 13 -1.18 2.96 -5.77
C ARG A 13 -0.36 1.66 -5.92
N GLY A 14 -0.40 0.80 -4.89
CA GLY A 14 0.33 -0.46 -4.85
C GLY A 14 1.81 -0.37 -4.48
N ARG A 15 2.36 0.83 -4.19
CA ARG A 15 3.73 1.01 -3.70
C ARG A 15 3.74 1.25 -2.19
N VAL A 16 4.55 0.49 -1.45
CA VAL A 16 4.82 0.77 -0.03
C VAL A 16 5.62 2.07 0.06
N ILE A 17 5.10 3.04 0.80
CA ILE A 17 5.74 4.35 1.01
C ILE A 17 6.23 4.55 2.44
N TYR A 18 5.72 3.76 3.38
CA TYR A 18 6.11 3.79 4.79
C TYR A 18 5.86 2.42 5.41
N GLU A 19 6.82 1.95 6.21
CA GLU A 19 6.69 0.74 7.02
C GLU A 19 7.39 0.97 8.36
N SER A 20 6.69 0.68 9.47
CA SER A 20 7.25 0.79 10.81
C SER A 20 6.56 -0.14 11.80
N GLN A 21 7.28 -0.53 12.85
CA GLN A 21 6.73 -1.29 13.97
C GLN A 21 6.35 -0.34 15.11
N VAL A 22 5.13 -0.45 15.61
CA VAL A 22 4.61 0.38 16.70
C VAL A 22 4.23 -0.49 17.91
N PRO A 23 4.45 -0.01 19.14
CA PRO A 23 3.98 -0.71 20.33
C PRO A 23 2.44 -0.65 20.44
N ALA A 24 1.88 -1.46 21.33
CA ALA A 24 0.46 -1.41 21.66
C ALA A 24 0.07 0.00 22.17
N GLY A 25 -1.05 0.53 21.66
CA GLY A 25 -1.59 1.83 22.07
C GLY A 25 -1.89 2.80 20.92
N PRO A 26 -2.19 4.07 21.25
CA PRO A 26 -2.32 5.13 20.27
C PRO A 26 -0.96 5.49 19.69
N PHE A 27 -0.90 5.64 18.37
CA PHE A 27 0.29 6.05 17.65
C PHE A 27 -0.07 7.07 16.59
N ARG A 28 0.90 7.87 16.18
CA ARG A 28 0.78 8.84 15.09
C ARG A 28 1.94 8.65 14.11
N ILE A 29 1.61 8.62 12.82
CA ILE A 29 2.60 8.57 11.75
C ILE A 29 2.80 10.01 11.27
N GLN A 30 4.01 10.55 11.39
CA GLN A 30 4.34 11.93 11.00
C GLN A 30 5.35 11.99 9.84
N ASP A 31 6.07 10.90 9.58
CA ASP A 31 7.19 10.86 8.61
C ASP A 31 6.77 10.43 7.20
N ILE A 32 5.48 10.54 6.87
CA ILE A 32 5.04 10.35 5.48
C ILE A 32 5.39 11.63 4.73
N ASN A 33 6.36 11.53 3.83
CA ASN A 33 6.90 12.66 3.07
C ASN A 33 5.78 13.55 2.50
N GLU A 34 5.84 14.86 2.75
CA GLU A 34 4.77 15.85 2.47
C GLU A 34 4.34 15.95 0.98
N THR A 35 5.11 15.33 0.08
CA THR A 35 4.79 15.26 -1.35
C THR A 35 3.69 14.23 -1.66
N VAL A 36 3.28 13.43 -0.68
CA VAL A 36 2.22 12.44 -0.86
C VAL A 36 0.87 13.16 -0.96
N SER A 37 0.22 13.05 -2.13
CA SER A 37 -1.12 13.56 -2.41
C SER A 37 -1.99 12.42 -2.92
N GLY A 38 -3.29 12.42 -2.60
CA GLY A 38 -4.26 11.39 -3.00
C GLY A 38 -4.58 10.38 -1.89
N ASP A 39 -4.95 9.16 -2.28
CA ASP A 39 -5.40 8.14 -1.32
C ASP A 39 -4.25 7.30 -0.78
N LEU A 40 -4.31 7.00 0.51
CA LEU A 40 -3.37 6.17 1.25
C LEU A 40 -4.11 4.98 1.83
N HIS A 41 -3.61 3.78 1.54
CA HIS A 41 -4.07 2.54 2.15
C HIS A 41 -3.15 2.21 3.31
N VAL A 42 -3.68 2.28 4.52
CA VAL A 42 -2.97 1.95 5.76
C VAL A 42 -3.38 0.56 6.21
N LYS A 43 -2.41 -0.34 6.35
CA LYS A 43 -2.59 -1.68 6.89
C LYS A 43 -1.86 -1.79 8.23
N ILE A 44 -2.57 -2.27 9.25
CA ILE A 44 -2.04 -2.52 10.58
C ILE A 44 -2.14 -4.02 10.83
N GLU A 45 -1.00 -4.70 10.86
CA GLU A 45 -0.91 -6.12 11.16
C GLU A 45 -0.49 -6.30 12.62
N GLU A 46 -1.41 -6.77 13.45
CA GLU A 46 -1.17 -7.02 14.86
C GLU A 46 -0.48 -8.37 15.08
N GLN A 47 0.34 -8.48 16.12
CA GLN A 47 0.97 -9.76 16.50
C GLN A 47 -0.04 -10.85 16.87
N SER A 48 -1.25 -10.46 17.27
CA SER A 48 -2.37 -11.39 17.50
C SER A 48 -2.93 -12.01 16.21
N GLY A 49 -2.45 -11.58 15.03
CA GLY A 49 -2.93 -11.99 13.72
C GLY A 49 -4.10 -11.17 13.20
N GLN A 50 -4.64 -10.25 14.00
CA GLN A 50 -5.67 -9.31 13.56
C GLN A 50 -5.09 -8.30 12.56
N VAL A 51 -5.84 -8.04 11.49
CA VAL A 51 -5.46 -7.04 10.48
C VAL A 51 -6.52 -5.95 10.44
N GLN A 52 -6.09 -4.70 10.48
CA GLN A 52 -6.96 -3.54 10.34
C GLN A 52 -6.51 -2.74 9.11
N GLU A 53 -7.46 -2.39 8.26
CA GLU A 53 -7.21 -1.64 7.03
C GLU A 53 -8.01 -0.33 7.03
N TYR A 54 -7.37 0.76 6.62
CA TYR A 54 -7.94 2.10 6.60
C TYR A 54 -7.54 2.85 5.35
N ASP A 55 -8.53 3.50 4.73
CA ASP A 55 -8.32 4.40 3.61
C ASP A 55 -8.29 5.83 4.13
N VAL A 56 -7.16 6.50 3.94
CA VAL A 56 -6.94 7.87 4.35
C VAL A 56 -6.70 8.70 3.10
N SER A 57 -7.65 9.58 2.77
CA SER A 57 -7.45 10.55 1.70
C SER A 57 -6.72 11.76 2.28
N THR A 58 -5.54 12.08 1.74
CA THR A 58 -4.81 13.29 2.13
C THR A 58 -5.34 14.52 1.38
N ALA A 59 -5.40 15.65 2.07
CA ALA A 59 -5.89 16.89 1.50
C ALA A 59 -4.94 17.40 0.40
N SER A 60 -5.44 17.50 -0.83
CA SER A 60 -4.75 18.24 -1.90
C SER A 60 -4.92 19.73 -1.60
N ILE A 61 -3.86 20.43 -1.18
CA ILE A 61 -3.92 21.90 -1.04
C ILE A 61 -4.05 22.49 -2.45
N PRO A 62 -5.19 23.11 -2.80
CA PRO A 62 -5.34 23.72 -4.11
C PRO A 62 -4.34 24.87 -4.24
N PHE A 63 -3.60 24.88 -5.34
CA PHE A 63 -2.57 25.88 -5.59
C PHE A 63 -3.21 27.26 -5.83
N LEU A 64 -3.08 28.18 -4.88
CA LEU A 64 -3.39 29.59 -5.12
C LEU A 64 -2.28 30.19 -5.97
N THR A 65 -2.49 30.23 -7.29
CA THR A 65 -1.59 30.92 -8.21
C THR A 65 -1.80 32.43 -8.06
N ARG A 66 -0.73 33.19 -7.82
CA ARG A 66 -0.84 34.65 -7.79
C ARG A 66 -1.37 35.15 -9.16
N PRO A 67 -2.28 36.14 -9.21
CA PRO A 67 -2.75 36.71 -10.46
C PRO A 67 -1.58 37.09 -11.38
N GLY A 68 -1.64 36.67 -12.65
CA GLY A 68 -0.60 36.93 -13.66
C GLY A 68 0.43 35.81 -13.89
N GLN A 69 0.38 34.70 -13.15
CA GLN A 69 1.24 33.54 -13.43
C GLN A 69 0.45 32.37 -14.05
N VAL A 70 1.02 31.78 -15.10
CA VAL A 70 0.50 30.57 -15.77
C VAL A 70 1.46 29.42 -15.53
N ARG A 71 0.99 28.32 -14.94
CA ARG A 71 1.76 27.09 -14.77
C ARG A 71 1.21 26.02 -15.70
N TYR A 72 2.06 25.42 -16.52
CA TYR A 72 1.71 24.32 -17.42
C TYR A 72 2.58 23.09 -17.12
N LYS A 73 2.02 21.90 -17.31
CA LYS A 73 2.75 20.62 -17.29
C LYS A 73 2.41 19.87 -18.57
N LEU A 74 3.43 19.45 -19.30
CA LEU A 74 3.31 18.57 -20.46
C LEU A 74 3.86 17.20 -20.07
N ALA A 75 3.14 16.13 -20.41
CA ALA A 75 3.58 14.76 -20.19
C ALA A 75 3.26 13.93 -21.44
N ALA A 76 4.20 13.07 -21.83
CA ALA A 76 4.05 12.10 -22.92
C ALA A 76 4.69 10.78 -22.50
N GLY A 77 3.99 9.66 -22.68
CA GLY A 77 4.44 8.32 -22.27
C GLY A 77 3.29 7.33 -22.15
N ALA A 78 3.60 6.07 -21.86
CA ALA A 78 2.61 5.01 -21.63
C ALA A 78 2.24 4.87 -20.15
N THR A 79 0.98 4.58 -19.84
CA THR A 79 0.51 4.33 -18.47
C THR A 79 1.02 2.98 -17.96
N ALA A 80 1.62 2.94 -16.76
CA ALA A 80 2.25 1.75 -16.20
C ALA A 80 1.29 0.69 -15.62
N GLY A 81 0.00 0.68 -15.98
CA GLY A 81 -1.00 -0.19 -15.38
C GLY A 81 -1.79 -0.96 -16.42
N LEU A 82 -1.44 -2.24 -16.61
CA LEU A 82 -2.31 -3.40 -16.90
C LEU A 82 -1.44 -4.61 -17.31
N GLY A 83 -0.64 -5.10 -16.35
CA GLY A 83 0.09 -6.37 -16.46
C GLY A 83 -0.70 -7.48 -15.80
N SER A 84 -1.64 -8.04 -16.57
CA SER A 84 -2.42 -9.26 -16.35
C SER A 84 -1.77 -10.29 -15.40
N GLN A 85 -2.28 -10.40 -14.17
CA GLN A 85 -1.97 -11.52 -13.27
C GLN A 85 -2.82 -12.74 -13.68
N TYR A 86 -2.36 -13.54 -14.63
CA TYR A 86 -2.88 -14.88 -14.85
C TYR A 86 -1.72 -15.88 -14.89
N GLY A 87 -1.72 -16.83 -13.95
CA GLY A 87 -1.03 -18.10 -14.14
C GLY A 87 0.02 -18.50 -13.11
N ARG A 88 -0.31 -18.51 -11.81
CA ARG A 88 0.32 -19.46 -10.88
C ARG A 88 -0.71 -20.48 -10.41
N ARG A 89 -1.03 -21.45 -11.27
CA ARG A 89 -1.66 -22.71 -10.83
C ARG A 89 -0.55 -23.66 -10.39
N LEU A 90 -0.44 -23.81 -9.07
CA LEU A 90 0.22 -24.95 -8.43
C LEU A 90 -0.56 -26.20 -8.81
N PHE A 91 0.02 -27.06 -9.64
CA PHE A 91 -0.40 -28.45 -9.73
C PHE A 91 0.60 -29.30 -8.95
N HIS A 92 0.25 -29.62 -7.71
CA HIS A 92 0.82 -30.77 -7.03
C HIS A 92 -0.05 -31.97 -7.40
N LEU A 93 0.46 -32.89 -8.23
CA LEU A 93 -0.11 -34.23 -8.34
C LEU A 93 0.77 -35.16 -7.50
N SER A 94 0.35 -35.39 -6.26
CA SER A 94 0.72 -36.58 -5.52
C SER A 94 -0.05 -37.76 -6.10
N ARG A 95 0.66 -38.78 -6.60
CA ARG A 95 0.12 -40.13 -6.66
C ARG A 95 1.20 -41.10 -6.20
N SER A 96 1.06 -41.52 -4.95
CA SER A 96 1.75 -42.65 -4.35
C SER A 96 1.13 -43.98 -4.82
N LEU A 97 1.95 -45.04 -4.69
CA LEU A 97 1.64 -46.48 -4.68
C LEU A 97 1.60 -47.16 -6.07
N LEU A 98 2.05 -48.41 -6.27
CA LEU A 98 2.78 -49.45 -5.53
C LEU A 98 2.74 -50.69 -6.47
N GLY A 99 3.76 -51.57 -6.42
CA GLY A 99 3.71 -52.95 -6.96
C GLY A 99 4.47 -53.10 -8.28
N ASP A 100 5.67 -53.68 -8.29
CA ASP A 100 6.01 -55.10 -8.10
C ASP A 100 5.32 -56.02 -9.12
N ARG A 101 6.04 -56.32 -10.20
CA ARG A 101 6.36 -57.67 -10.71
C ARG A 101 7.29 -57.61 -11.91
#